data_AF-D3AQD0-F1
#
_entry.id   AF-D3AQD0-F1
#
_cell.length_a   1.000
_cell.length_b   1.000
_cell.length_c   1.000
_cell.angle_alpha   90.00
_cell.angle_beta   90.00
_cell.angle_gamma   90.00
#
_symmetry.space_group_name_H-M   'P 1'
#
loop_
_entity.id
_entity.type
_entity.pdbx_description
1 polymer ?
#
loop_
_entity_poly.entity_id
_entity_poly.type
_entity_poly.pdbx_seq_one_letter_code
_entity_poly.pdbx_strand_id
1 'polypeptide(L)'
;MQIRSKGSRIRRWKKDTRSYYQTIQKGGNNMKKRKLCSLLLASIMAASALCGCSKELPPEAVQNSAAEADPEDVSGKIIPEEGAKLLLWTDKQAYGEAIAKGFMEAYPGVTVTAEEVGFTDARTKMELDGPAGSGADVFMISHNRLGSAISSGMVMAFEGDVRDRLLSELSDAAIKSASQDGKLYGAPVSVEANSFFYNKDIVGDEPAGTFEEIMEFAETF
;
A
#
# COMPACT_ATOMS: atom_id res chain seq x y z
N MET A 1 -12.33 33.11 -29.88
CA MET A 1 -13.05 31.84 -30.07
C MET A 1 -12.61 31.19 -31.38
N GLN A 2 -11.69 30.21 -31.34
CA GLN A 2 -11.32 29.40 -32.51
C GLN A 2 -11.57 27.92 -32.19
N ILE A 3 -12.54 27.34 -32.87
CA ILE A 3 -12.92 25.93 -32.74
C ILE A 3 -11.90 25.10 -33.53
N ARG A 4 -11.00 24.39 -32.83
CA ARG A 4 -10.07 23.41 -33.44
C ARG A 4 -10.77 22.07 -33.67
N SER A 5 -10.91 21.73 -34.94
CA SER A 5 -11.44 20.50 -35.53
C SER A 5 -10.98 19.18 -34.85
N LYS A 6 -11.96 18.32 -34.52
CA LYS A 6 -11.81 16.96 -33.96
C LYS A 6 -11.18 15.93 -34.93
N GLY A 7 -10.80 16.30 -36.15
CA GLY A 7 -10.33 15.35 -37.19
C GLY A 7 -8.88 14.84 -37.04
N SER A 8 -8.02 15.51 -36.28
CA SER A 8 -6.58 15.20 -36.22
C SER A 8 -6.22 14.06 -35.28
N ARG A 9 -7.05 13.79 -34.25
CA ARG A 9 -6.78 12.74 -33.24
C ARG A 9 -6.98 11.31 -33.77
N ILE A 10 -7.92 11.10 -34.69
CA ILE A 10 -8.23 9.77 -35.24
C ILE A 10 -7.13 9.25 -36.19
N ARG A 11 -6.42 10.16 -36.90
CA ARG A 11 -5.35 9.77 -37.82
C ARG A 11 -4.08 9.30 -37.12
N ARG A 12 -3.84 9.72 -35.86
CA ARG A 12 -2.67 9.30 -35.06
C ARG A 12 -2.81 7.84 -34.60
N TRP A 13 -4.01 7.43 -34.17
CA TRP A 13 -4.32 6.06 -33.73
C TRP A 13 -4.09 4.98 -34.81
N LYS A 14 -4.40 5.27 -36.08
CA LYS A 14 -4.17 4.32 -37.19
C LYS A 14 -2.69 4.11 -37.55
N LYS A 15 -1.80 5.07 -37.23
CA LYS A 15 -0.35 4.90 -37.48
C LYS A 15 0.33 4.07 -36.38
N ASP A 16 -0.07 4.28 -35.13
CA ASP A 16 0.57 3.59 -33.99
C ASP A 16 0.23 2.09 -33.95
N THR A 17 -1.00 1.73 -34.35
CA THR A 17 -1.41 0.32 -34.45
C THR A 17 -0.64 -0.45 -35.52
N ARG A 18 -0.29 0.16 -36.66
CA ARG A 18 0.50 -0.50 -37.71
C ARG A 18 1.95 -0.74 -37.29
N SER A 19 2.53 0.12 -36.45
CA SER A 19 3.86 -0.08 -35.87
C SER A 19 3.87 -1.25 -34.88
N TYR A 20 2.80 -1.41 -34.09
CA TYR A 20 2.68 -2.49 -33.10
C TYR A 20 2.65 -3.89 -33.74
N TYR A 21 1.90 -4.07 -34.83
CA TYR A 21 1.83 -5.37 -35.53
C TYR A 21 3.15 -5.75 -36.22
N GLN A 22 3.95 -4.79 -36.69
CA GLN A 22 5.26 -5.09 -37.29
C GLN A 22 6.28 -5.55 -36.24
N THR A 23 6.20 -5.04 -35.01
CA THR A 23 7.07 -5.47 -33.90
C THR A 23 6.79 -6.90 -33.47
N ILE A 24 5.51 -7.31 -33.44
CA ILE A 24 5.12 -8.68 -33.09
C ILE A 24 5.57 -9.69 -34.17
N GLN A 25 5.50 -9.34 -35.46
CA GLN A 25 6.01 -10.23 -36.50
C GLN A 25 7.54 -10.39 -36.49
N LYS A 26 8.31 -9.35 -36.13
CA LYS A 26 9.77 -9.45 -35.96
C LYS A 26 10.18 -10.29 -34.72
N GLY A 27 9.31 -10.41 -33.71
CA GLY A 27 9.55 -11.21 -32.50
C GLY A 27 9.57 -12.74 -32.73
N GLY A 28 8.91 -13.23 -33.78
CA GLY A 28 8.84 -14.67 -34.09
C GLY A 28 10.18 -15.29 -34.47
N ASN A 29 11.07 -14.53 -35.12
CA ASN A 29 12.37 -15.04 -35.58
C ASN A 29 13.42 -15.11 -34.45
N ASN A 30 13.24 -14.34 -33.37
CA ASN A 30 14.12 -14.35 -32.19
C ASN A 30 13.76 -15.46 -31.19
N MET A 31 12.57 -16.03 -31.27
CA MET A 31 12.14 -17.12 -30.37
C MET A 31 12.87 -18.44 -30.67
N LYS A 32 13.20 -18.69 -31.95
CA LYS A 32 14.00 -19.86 -32.38
C LYS A 32 15.46 -19.75 -31.93
N LYS A 33 16.04 -18.54 -31.96
CA LYS A 33 17.40 -18.27 -31.45
C LYS A 33 17.49 -18.39 -29.93
N ARG A 34 16.46 -17.94 -29.19
CA ARG A 34 16.38 -18.09 -27.72
C ARG A 34 16.23 -19.55 -27.29
N LYS A 35 15.42 -20.35 -28.00
CA LYS A 35 15.31 -21.80 -27.74
C LYS A 35 16.62 -22.56 -28.04
N LEU A 36 17.36 -22.15 -29.07
CA LEU A 36 18.67 -22.72 -29.40
C LEU A 36 19.75 -22.35 -28.35
N CYS A 37 19.74 -21.12 -27.82
CA CYS A 37 20.62 -20.71 -26.72
C CYS A 37 20.30 -21.42 -25.40
N SER A 38 19.03 -21.67 -25.08
CA SER A 38 18.64 -22.41 -23.87
C SER A 38 19.01 -23.89 -23.93
N LEU A 39 18.96 -24.52 -25.12
CA LEU A 39 19.41 -25.90 -25.31
C LEU A 39 20.94 -26.04 -25.22
N LEU A 40 21.70 -25.03 -25.66
CA LEU A 40 23.16 -24.99 -25.53
C LEU A 40 23.65 -24.75 -24.08
N LEU A 41 22.88 -24.04 -23.25
CA LEU A 41 23.20 -23.89 -21.82
C LEU A 41 22.92 -25.16 -21.00
N ALA A 42 21.87 -25.91 -21.35
CA ALA A 42 21.55 -27.17 -20.68
C ALA A 42 22.59 -28.27 -20.98
N SER A 43 23.22 -28.25 -22.17
CA SER A 43 24.29 -29.20 -22.50
C SER A 43 25.63 -28.90 -21.81
N ILE A 44 25.86 -27.68 -21.32
CA ILE A 44 27.07 -27.31 -20.57
C ILE A 44 26.97 -27.76 -19.10
N MET A 45 25.76 -27.78 -18.51
CA MET A 45 25.57 -28.30 -17.14
C MET A 45 25.71 -29.83 -17.04
N ALA A 46 25.49 -30.57 -18.13
CA ALA A 46 25.62 -32.03 -18.13
C ALA A 46 27.08 -32.53 -18.19
N ALA A 47 28.05 -31.65 -18.50
CA ALA A 47 29.46 -32.04 -18.72
C ALA A 47 30.36 -31.89 -17.49
N SER A 48 29.84 -31.51 -16.32
CA SER A 48 30.62 -31.35 -15.07
C SER A 48 30.46 -32.51 -14.08
N ALA A 49 29.79 -33.60 -14.46
CA ALA A 49 29.54 -34.75 -13.59
C ALA A 49 30.65 -35.84 -13.60
N LEU A 50 31.92 -35.47 -13.79
CA LEU A 50 33.05 -36.42 -13.74
C LEU A 50 34.31 -35.79 -13.10
N CYS A 51 34.20 -35.29 -11.87
CA CYS A 51 35.32 -35.24 -10.92
C CYS A 51 34.78 -34.92 -9.52
N GLY A 52 34.80 -35.90 -8.63
CA GLY A 52 34.38 -35.72 -7.24
C GLY A 52 34.35 -37.05 -6.50
N CYS A 53 35.53 -37.59 -6.18
CA CYS A 53 35.66 -38.71 -5.25
C CYS A 53 35.52 -38.24 -3.79
N SER A 54 34.85 -39.09 -3.01
CA SER A 54 34.98 -39.31 -1.56
C SER A 54 34.50 -38.22 -0.61
N LYS A 55 33.25 -38.32 -0.15
CA LYS A 55 32.88 -38.75 1.21
C LYS A 55 31.35 -38.81 1.34
N GLU A 56 30.84 -39.89 1.92
CA GLU A 56 29.42 -40.05 2.25
C GLU A 56 28.94 -38.93 3.19
N LEU A 57 27.76 -38.38 2.90
CA LEU A 57 27.02 -37.48 3.78
C LEU A 57 25.69 -38.16 4.18
N PRO A 58 25.34 -38.15 5.48
CA PRO A 58 24.08 -38.64 6.02
C PRO A 58 22.92 -37.65 5.73
N PRO A 59 21.65 -38.08 5.87
CA PRO A 59 20.51 -37.19 5.65
C PRO A 59 20.32 -36.28 6.87
N GLU A 60 20.57 -34.98 6.72
CA GLU A 60 20.08 -33.97 7.68
C GLU A 60 19.30 -32.84 6.99
N ALA A 61 18.07 -32.70 7.49
CA ALA A 61 17.44 -31.44 7.88
C ALA A 61 17.38 -30.30 6.86
N VAL A 62 16.27 -30.27 6.10
CA VAL A 62 15.67 -29.00 5.67
C VAL A 62 14.99 -28.39 6.91
N GLN A 63 15.74 -27.59 7.67
CA GLN A 63 15.16 -26.61 8.59
C GLN A 63 14.71 -25.40 7.77
N ASN A 64 13.48 -25.45 7.28
CA ASN A 64 12.71 -24.22 7.07
C ASN A 64 12.34 -23.70 8.46
N SER A 65 13.14 -22.81 9.01
CA SER A 65 12.66 -21.91 10.07
C SER A 65 12.00 -20.72 9.38
N ALA A 66 10.82 -20.98 8.81
CA ALA A 66 9.78 -19.98 8.87
C ALA A 66 9.30 -20.05 10.32
N ALA A 67 9.78 -19.12 11.15
CA ALA A 67 9.12 -18.87 12.41
C ALA A 67 7.72 -18.37 12.05
N GLU A 68 6.75 -19.29 12.03
CA GLU A 68 5.38 -18.97 12.36
C GLU A 68 5.46 -18.33 13.75
N ALA A 69 5.38 -17.00 13.79
CA ALA A 69 5.03 -16.32 15.01
C ALA A 69 3.62 -16.79 15.35
N ASP A 70 3.55 -17.71 16.30
CA ASP A 70 2.34 -18.05 17.02
C ASP A 70 1.70 -16.71 17.45
N PRO A 71 0.42 -16.45 17.16
CA PRO A 71 -0.24 -15.27 17.68
C PRO A 71 -0.25 -15.41 19.20
N GLU A 72 0.72 -14.76 19.86
CA GLU A 72 0.69 -14.63 21.30
C GLU A 72 -0.66 -14.04 21.68
N ASP A 73 -1.34 -14.78 22.56
CA ASP A 73 -2.58 -14.38 23.20
C ASP A 73 -2.40 -13.01 23.88
N VAL A 74 -2.77 -11.94 23.19
CA VAL A 74 -2.76 -10.56 23.71
C VAL A 74 -3.97 -10.33 24.64
N SER A 75 -4.31 -11.33 25.49
CA SER A 75 -5.30 -11.22 26.57
C SER A 75 -4.70 -10.69 27.88
N GLY A 76 -3.37 -10.51 27.92
CA GLY A 76 -2.67 -9.89 29.03
C GLY A 76 -2.70 -8.36 28.95
N LYS A 77 -2.87 -7.70 30.09
CA LYS A 77 -2.64 -6.26 30.26
C LYS A 77 -1.34 -5.86 29.56
N ILE A 78 -1.42 -5.03 28.52
CA ILE A 78 -0.25 -4.56 27.76
C ILE A 78 0.67 -3.80 28.72
N ILE A 79 1.79 -4.42 29.09
CA ILE A 79 2.84 -3.83 29.92
C ILE A 79 3.98 -3.46 28.97
N PRO A 80 4.29 -2.16 28.80
CA PRO A 80 5.43 -1.75 27.99
C PRO A 80 6.73 -2.31 28.57
N GLU A 81 7.67 -2.66 27.69
CA GLU A 81 9.03 -2.98 28.10
C GLU A 81 9.73 -1.76 28.72
N GLU A 82 10.73 -2.01 29.58
CA GLU A 82 11.48 -0.94 30.22
C GLU A 82 12.25 -0.12 29.18
N GLY A 83 11.95 1.17 29.08
CA GLY A 83 12.59 2.08 28.12
C GLY A 83 12.06 1.98 26.69
N ALA A 84 10.85 1.42 26.50
CA ALA A 84 10.19 1.32 25.20
C ALA A 84 10.20 2.66 24.44
N LYS A 85 10.54 2.59 23.15
CA LYS A 85 10.53 3.74 22.24
C LYS A 85 9.64 3.43 21.05
N LEU A 86 8.78 4.38 20.70
CA LEU A 86 7.91 4.30 19.53
C LEU A 86 8.16 5.48 18.61
N LEU A 87 8.20 5.20 17.32
CA LEU A 87 8.22 6.17 16.25
C LEU A 87 6.83 6.26 15.61
N LEU A 88 6.30 7.48 15.56
CA LEU A 88 4.99 7.81 15.03
C LEU A 88 5.13 8.71 13.79
N TRP A 89 4.58 8.27 12.67
CA TRP A 89 4.48 9.09 11.45
C TRP A 89 3.07 9.65 11.26
N THR A 90 2.97 10.98 11.14
CA THR A 90 1.71 11.69 10.89
C THR A 90 1.85 12.77 9.83
N ASP A 91 0.74 13.22 9.28
CA ASP A 91 0.71 14.22 8.20
C ASP A 91 1.16 15.63 8.62
N LYS A 92 1.17 15.91 9.93
CA LYS A 92 1.54 17.21 10.51
C LYS A 92 2.31 17.01 11.80
N GLN A 93 3.49 17.60 11.92
CA GLN A 93 4.35 17.46 13.11
C GLN A 93 3.59 17.78 14.41
N ALA A 94 2.89 18.92 14.45
CA ALA A 94 2.16 19.37 15.64
C ALA A 94 1.05 18.40 16.08
N TYR A 95 0.42 17.69 15.13
CA TYR A 95 -0.60 16.69 15.43
C TYR A 95 0.04 15.44 16.05
N GLY A 96 1.14 14.94 15.46
CA GLY A 96 1.90 13.83 16.00
C GLY A 96 2.47 14.12 17.40
N GLU A 97 3.00 15.32 17.63
CA GLU A 97 3.52 15.74 18.94
C GLU A 97 2.42 15.80 20.01
N ALA A 98 1.22 16.25 19.66
CA ALA A 98 0.09 16.26 20.57
C ALA A 98 -0.34 14.84 20.97
N ILE A 99 -0.37 13.90 20.00
CA ILE A 99 -0.64 12.47 20.26
C ILE A 99 0.45 11.89 21.17
N ALA A 100 1.73 12.09 20.81
CA ALA A 100 2.87 11.59 21.55
C ALA A 100 2.83 12.08 23.01
N LYS A 101 2.56 13.36 23.24
CA LYS A 101 2.42 13.94 24.57
C LYS A 101 1.30 13.27 25.36
N GLY A 102 0.09 13.18 24.80
CA GLY A 102 -1.05 12.56 25.48
C GLY A 102 -0.81 11.08 25.81
N PHE A 103 -0.15 10.36 24.92
CA PHE A 103 0.23 8.96 25.15
C PHE A 103 1.25 8.82 26.27
N MET A 104 2.31 9.63 26.28
CA MET A 104 3.34 9.61 27.33
C MET A 104 2.80 10.00 28.72
N GLU A 105 1.79 10.87 28.79
CA GLU A 105 1.10 11.20 30.05
C GLU A 105 0.28 10.01 30.58
N ALA A 106 -0.38 9.26 29.70
CA ALA A 106 -1.18 8.08 30.07
C ALA A 106 -0.31 6.83 30.37
N TYR A 107 0.84 6.71 29.72
CA TYR A 107 1.74 5.56 29.80
C TYR A 107 3.16 6.01 30.16
N PRO A 108 3.41 6.36 31.44
CA PRO A 108 4.73 6.75 31.87
C PRO A 108 5.72 5.59 31.67
N GLY A 109 6.88 5.89 31.08
CA GLY A 109 7.92 4.90 30.77
C GLY A 109 8.05 4.54 29.29
N VAL A 110 7.08 4.94 28.46
CA VAL A 110 7.19 4.86 26.99
C VAL A 110 7.61 6.21 26.43
N THR A 111 8.57 6.23 25.52
CA THR A 111 8.94 7.43 24.76
C THR A 111 8.34 7.37 23.37
N VAL A 112 7.60 8.40 22.97
CA VAL A 112 7.06 8.50 21.60
C VAL A 112 7.71 9.66 20.87
N THR A 113 8.32 9.39 19.71
CA THR A 113 8.85 10.41 18.80
C THR A 113 7.92 10.54 17.61
N ALA A 114 7.52 11.76 17.28
CA ALA A 114 6.69 12.03 16.11
C ALA A 114 7.52 12.65 14.98
N GLU A 115 7.31 12.17 13.75
CA GLU A 115 7.87 12.74 12.53
C GLU A 115 6.75 13.07 11.54
N GLU A 116 6.88 14.19 10.84
CA GLU A 116 6.00 14.55 9.74
C GLU A 116 6.32 13.72 8.50
N VAL A 117 5.43 12.77 8.20
CA VAL A 117 5.42 11.99 6.97
C VAL A 117 3.99 11.95 6.48
N GLY A 118 3.76 12.54 5.31
CA GLY A 118 2.42 12.66 4.75
C GLY A 118 1.77 11.30 4.52
N PHE A 119 0.46 11.20 4.76
CA PHE A 119 -0.27 9.92 4.64
C PHE A 119 -0.25 9.34 3.21
N THR A 120 0.05 10.16 2.19
CA THR A 120 0.24 9.74 0.80
C THR A 120 1.59 9.05 0.60
N ASP A 121 2.61 9.50 1.33
CA ASP A 121 4.02 9.15 1.11
C ASP A 121 4.48 8.06 2.08
N ALA A 122 3.84 7.95 3.24
CA ALA A 122 4.19 7.03 4.32
C ALA A 122 4.36 5.58 3.85
N ARG A 123 3.48 5.08 2.97
CA ARG A 123 3.62 3.73 2.41
C ARG A 123 4.92 3.56 1.62
N THR A 124 5.24 4.51 0.75
CA THR A 124 6.45 4.42 -0.08
C THR A 124 7.71 4.58 0.75
N LYS A 125 7.69 5.43 1.78
CA LYS A 125 8.77 5.51 2.76
C LYS A 125 8.91 4.19 3.53
N MET A 126 7.81 3.58 3.96
CA MET A 126 7.82 2.31 4.67
C MET A 126 8.36 1.14 3.80
N GLU A 127 8.11 1.14 2.49
CA GLU A 127 8.71 0.15 1.57
C GLU A 127 10.24 0.21 1.56
N LEU A 128 10.82 1.38 1.82
CA LEU A 128 12.28 1.58 1.87
C LEU A 128 12.83 1.35 3.29
N ASP A 129 12.20 1.97 4.27
CA ASP A 129 12.71 2.09 5.63
C ASP A 129 12.33 0.90 6.51
N GLY A 130 11.22 0.23 6.21
CA GLY A 130 10.74 -0.94 6.95
C GLY A 130 11.76 -2.09 6.95
N PRO A 131 12.20 -2.59 5.78
CA PRO A 131 13.22 -3.64 5.72
C PRO A 131 14.58 -3.23 6.30
N ALA A 132 14.86 -1.92 6.38
CA ALA A 132 16.06 -1.38 6.99
C ALA A 132 15.96 -1.24 8.52
N GLY A 133 14.79 -1.51 9.12
CA GLY A 133 14.55 -1.36 10.57
C GLY A 133 14.41 0.09 11.03
N SER A 134 14.16 1.01 10.09
CA SER A 134 14.01 2.46 10.35
C SER A 134 12.60 2.98 10.07
N GLY A 135 11.66 2.10 9.73
CA GLY A 135 10.25 2.43 9.58
C GLY A 135 9.62 2.81 10.91
N ALA A 136 8.56 3.61 10.87
CA ALA A 136 7.76 3.90 12.05
C ALA A 136 7.01 2.66 12.59
N ASP A 137 6.83 2.62 13.90
CA ASP A 137 6.00 1.62 14.57
C ASP A 137 4.52 1.85 14.30
N VAL A 138 4.11 3.12 14.26
CA VAL A 138 2.73 3.55 13.95
C VAL A 138 2.78 4.64 12.88
N PHE A 139 2.00 4.49 11.83
CA PHE A 139 2.00 5.45 10.73
C PHE A 139 0.62 5.59 10.09
N MET A 140 0.35 6.77 9.54
CA MET A 140 -0.88 7.05 8.82
C MET A 140 -0.73 6.75 7.33
N ILE A 141 -1.74 6.11 6.72
CA ILE A 141 -1.84 5.93 5.27
C ILE A 141 -3.23 6.31 4.77
N SER A 142 -3.33 6.72 3.50
CA SER A 142 -4.63 6.83 2.84
C SER A 142 -5.37 5.48 2.85
N HIS A 143 -6.67 5.51 3.16
CA HIS A 143 -7.53 4.32 3.25
C HIS A 143 -7.49 3.46 1.97
N ASN A 144 -7.39 4.09 0.79
CA ASN A 144 -7.33 3.41 -0.51
C ASN A 144 -6.03 2.62 -0.74
N ARG A 145 -5.00 2.78 0.11
CA ARG A 145 -3.73 2.04 0.01
C ARG A 145 -3.68 0.82 0.94
N LEU A 146 -4.66 0.65 1.83
CA LEU A 146 -4.65 -0.39 2.86
C LEU A 146 -4.50 -1.82 2.29
N GLY A 147 -5.29 -2.20 1.29
CA GLY A 147 -5.21 -3.54 0.71
C GLY A 147 -3.83 -3.89 0.13
N SER A 148 -3.13 -2.90 -0.44
CA SER A 148 -1.75 -3.08 -0.91
C SER A 148 -0.74 -3.20 0.22
N ALA A 149 -0.96 -2.49 1.34
CA ALA A 149 -0.12 -2.57 2.53
C ALA A 149 -0.28 -3.93 3.23
N ILE A 150 -1.52 -4.46 3.28
CA ILE A 150 -1.81 -5.81 3.77
C ILE A 150 -1.09 -6.84 2.90
N SER A 151 -1.24 -6.74 1.57
CA SER A 151 -0.63 -7.68 0.63
C SER A 151 0.90 -7.69 0.66
N SER A 152 1.53 -6.58 1.06
CA SER A 152 2.98 -6.48 1.21
C SER A 152 3.49 -6.85 2.60
N GLY A 153 2.61 -7.23 3.54
CA GLY A 153 2.98 -7.52 4.92
C GLY A 153 3.45 -6.30 5.71
N MET A 154 3.08 -5.09 5.29
CA MET A 154 3.51 -3.83 5.91
C MET A 154 2.72 -3.49 7.18
N VAL A 155 1.48 -3.97 7.26
CA VAL A 155 0.58 -3.74 8.40
C VAL A 155 0.11 -5.07 8.96
N MET A 156 -0.06 -5.10 10.27
CA MET A 156 -0.59 -6.26 11.00
C MET A 156 -2.06 -6.06 11.36
N ALA A 157 -2.78 -7.18 11.53
CA ALA A 157 -4.14 -7.13 12.03
C ALA A 157 -4.16 -6.77 13.52
N PHE A 158 -5.19 -6.05 13.95
CA PHE A 158 -5.52 -5.88 15.35
C PHE A 158 -6.14 -7.16 15.91
N GLU A 159 -5.71 -7.55 17.10
CA GLU A 159 -6.16 -8.75 17.80
C GLU A 159 -6.54 -8.44 19.26
N GLY A 160 -7.12 -9.43 19.93
CA GLY A 160 -7.49 -9.36 21.35
C GLY A 160 -8.35 -8.15 21.74
N ASP A 161 -8.07 -7.61 22.93
CA ASP A 161 -8.80 -6.50 23.52
C ASP A 161 -8.75 -5.21 22.68
N VAL A 162 -7.66 -4.98 21.94
CA VAL A 162 -7.52 -3.80 21.08
C VAL A 162 -8.50 -3.88 19.92
N ARG A 163 -8.62 -5.05 19.28
CA ARG A 163 -9.62 -5.28 18.23
C ARG A 163 -11.02 -5.03 18.78
N ASP A 164 -11.35 -5.62 19.91
CA ASP A 164 -12.71 -5.56 20.46
C ASP A 164 -13.10 -4.15 20.88
N ARG A 165 -12.15 -3.40 21.45
CA ARG A 165 -12.32 -1.98 21.72
C ARG A 165 -12.59 -1.20 20.43
N LEU A 166 -11.77 -1.37 19.40
CA LEU A 166 -11.94 -0.66 18.13
C LEU A 166 -13.28 -0.99 17.47
N LEU A 167 -13.72 -2.25 17.49
CA LEU A 167 -15.03 -2.66 16.96
C LEU A 167 -16.20 -2.01 17.72
N SER A 168 -16.04 -1.71 19.02
CA SER A 168 -17.07 -1.05 19.83
C SER A 168 -17.12 0.47 19.67
N GLU A 169 -16.00 1.10 19.29
CA GLU A 169 -15.87 2.57 19.18
C GLU A 169 -16.06 3.08 17.75
N LEU A 170 -15.81 2.24 16.74
CA LEU A 170 -15.88 2.61 15.33
C LEU A 170 -17.26 2.34 14.72
N SER A 171 -17.65 3.17 13.75
CA SER A 171 -18.85 2.91 12.92
C SER A 171 -18.65 1.70 12.00
N ASP A 172 -19.75 1.05 11.62
CA ASP A 172 -19.74 -0.07 10.66
C ASP A 172 -19.01 0.27 9.34
N ALA A 173 -19.19 1.51 8.85
CA ALA A 173 -18.53 1.97 7.64
C ALA A 173 -17.00 2.07 7.82
N ALA A 174 -16.55 2.59 8.96
CA ALA A 174 -15.13 2.66 9.30
C ALA A 174 -14.52 1.25 9.45
N ILE A 175 -15.18 0.36 10.19
CA ILE A 175 -14.77 -1.04 10.38
C ILE A 175 -14.62 -1.73 9.03
N LYS A 176 -15.63 -1.62 8.16
CA LYS A 176 -15.60 -2.22 6.82
C LYS A 176 -14.46 -1.68 5.97
N SER A 177 -14.18 -0.37 6.03
CA SER A 177 -13.10 0.25 5.26
C SER A 177 -11.70 -0.19 5.72
N ALA A 178 -11.56 -0.55 6.98
CA ALA A 178 -10.29 -0.93 7.60
C ALA A 178 -10.09 -2.45 7.72
N SER A 179 -11.00 -3.25 7.18
CA SER A 179 -10.97 -4.72 7.31
C SER A 179 -10.75 -5.44 5.99
N GLN A 180 -10.04 -6.56 6.04
CA GLN A 180 -9.87 -7.50 4.92
C GLN A 180 -9.96 -8.93 5.45
N ASP A 181 -10.68 -9.81 4.74
CA ASP A 181 -10.85 -11.22 5.11
C ASP A 181 -11.30 -11.46 6.57
N GLY A 182 -12.17 -10.57 7.07
CA GLY A 182 -12.73 -10.63 8.42
C GLY A 182 -11.79 -10.13 9.53
N LYS A 183 -10.61 -9.64 9.19
CA LYS A 183 -9.64 -9.06 10.14
C LYS A 183 -9.56 -7.54 9.99
N LEU A 184 -9.41 -6.84 11.11
CA LEU A 184 -9.25 -5.38 11.16
C LEU A 184 -7.76 -5.02 11.08
N TYR A 185 -7.36 -4.15 10.16
CA TYR A 185 -5.95 -3.79 9.92
C TYR A 185 -5.63 -2.31 10.15
N GLY A 186 -6.64 -1.51 10.49
CA GLY A 186 -6.49 -0.07 10.67
C GLY A 186 -7.44 0.47 11.73
N ALA A 187 -7.05 1.60 12.31
CA ALA A 187 -7.91 2.42 13.16
C ALA A 187 -8.20 3.74 12.41
N PRO A 188 -9.32 3.85 11.68
CA PRO A 188 -9.66 5.07 10.95
C PRO A 188 -9.78 6.27 11.90
N VAL A 189 -9.00 7.31 11.63
CA VAL A 189 -9.02 8.57 12.42
C VAL A 189 -9.94 9.64 11.81
N SER A 190 -10.30 9.48 10.54
CA SER A 190 -11.19 10.38 9.81
C SER A 190 -12.08 9.57 8.86
N VAL A 191 -13.29 10.10 8.64
CA VAL A 191 -14.19 9.64 7.58
C VAL A 191 -14.37 10.81 6.61
N GLU A 192 -14.05 10.57 5.35
CA GLU A 192 -14.07 11.59 4.30
C GLU A 192 -15.26 11.37 3.37
N ALA A 193 -16.01 12.43 3.10
CA ALA A 193 -17.10 12.43 2.14
C ALA A 193 -16.92 13.61 1.18
N ASN A 194 -17.04 13.36 -0.12
CA ASN A 194 -17.01 14.43 -1.11
C ASN A 194 -18.24 15.31 -0.99
N SER A 195 -18.03 16.62 -1.03
CA SER A 195 -19.09 17.63 -1.03
C SER A 195 -18.81 18.65 -2.12
N PHE A 196 -19.87 19.20 -2.72
CA PHE A 196 -19.76 20.30 -3.67
C PHE A 196 -19.85 21.63 -2.93
N PHE A 197 -18.84 22.47 -3.14
CA PHE A 197 -18.87 23.86 -2.73
C PHE A 197 -19.20 24.71 -3.94
N TYR A 198 -20.15 25.64 -3.77
CA TYR A 198 -20.56 26.56 -4.84
C TYR A 198 -20.57 28.00 -4.31
N ASN A 199 -20.35 28.95 -5.22
CA ASN A 199 -20.46 30.37 -4.90
C ASN A 199 -21.91 30.83 -5.11
N LYS A 200 -22.57 31.27 -4.04
CA LYS A 200 -23.95 31.77 -4.06
C LYS A 200 -24.14 33.00 -4.94
N ASP A 201 -23.11 33.84 -5.09
CA ASP A 201 -23.18 35.02 -5.97
C ASP A 201 -23.26 34.64 -7.46
N ILE A 202 -22.87 33.40 -7.78
CA ILE A 202 -22.87 32.86 -9.15
C ILE A 202 -24.11 31.99 -9.38
N VAL A 203 -24.40 31.07 -8.44
CA VAL A 203 -25.41 30.01 -8.63
C VAL A 203 -26.77 30.35 -7.98
N GLY A 204 -26.82 31.34 -7.09
CA GLY A 204 -27.98 31.63 -6.25
C GLY A 204 -28.00 30.81 -4.95
N ASP A 205 -29.09 30.89 -4.19
CA ASP A 205 -29.23 30.20 -2.89
C ASP A 205 -29.60 28.71 -3.00
N GLU A 206 -30.18 28.29 -4.13
CA GLU A 206 -30.59 26.91 -4.39
C GLU A 206 -29.62 26.29 -5.41
N PRO A 207 -28.76 25.34 -4.99
CA PRO A 207 -27.84 24.67 -5.90
C PRO A 207 -28.58 23.67 -6.80
N ALA A 208 -27.94 23.32 -7.92
CA ALA A 208 -28.39 22.22 -8.78
C ALA A 208 -28.55 20.92 -7.98
N GLY A 209 -29.67 20.22 -8.21
CA GLY A 209 -29.98 18.92 -7.63
C GLY A 209 -29.42 17.75 -8.42
N THR A 210 -28.98 17.97 -9.66
CA THR A 210 -28.44 16.94 -10.56
C THR A 210 -27.15 17.36 -11.25
N PHE A 211 -26.37 16.38 -11.71
CA PHE A 211 -25.16 16.65 -12.49
C PHE A 211 -25.47 17.28 -13.84
N GLU A 212 -26.61 16.92 -14.45
CA GLU A 212 -27.10 17.50 -15.69
C GLU A 212 -27.36 18.99 -15.56
N GLU A 213 -28.03 19.42 -14.48
CA GLU A 213 -28.23 20.83 -14.16
C GLU A 213 -26.92 21.58 -13.94
N ILE A 214 -25.94 20.96 -13.28
CA ILE A 214 -24.59 21.53 -13.12
C ILE A 214 -23.93 21.74 -14.49
N MET A 215 -24.01 20.75 -15.39
CA MET A 215 -23.42 20.84 -16.73
C MET A 215 -24.12 21.91 -17.59
N GLU A 216 -25.44 21.99 -17.55
CA GLU A 216 -26.21 23.00 -18.27
C GLU A 216 -25.89 24.41 -17.78
N PHE A 217 -25.82 24.61 -16.45
CA PHE A 217 -25.38 25.88 -15.88
C PHE A 217 -23.97 26.25 -16.30
N ALA A 218 -23.04 25.28 -16.34
CA ALA A 218 -21.66 25.50 -16.76
C ALA A 218 -21.53 25.94 -18.23
N GLU A 219 -22.47 25.58 -19.12
CA GLU A 219 -22.47 26.06 -20.52
C GLU A 219 -22.83 27.56 -20.65
N THR A 220 -23.37 28.16 -19.59
CA THR A 220 -23.70 29.60 -19.58
C THR A 220 -22.50 30.52 -19.29
N PHE A 221 -21.34 29.95 -18.97
CA PHE A 221 -20.06 30.62 -18.69
C PHE A 221 -18.97 30.23 -19.70
#